data_AF-A0AAI9Y0H7-F1
#
_entry.id   AF-A0AAI9Y0H7-F1
#
_cell.length_a   1.000
_cell.length_b   1.000
_cell.length_c   1.000
_cell.angle_alpha   90.00
_cell.angle_beta   90.00
_cell.angle_gamma   90.00
#
_symmetry.space_group_name_H-M   'P 1'
#
loop_
_entity.id
_entity.type
_entity.pdbx_description
1 polymer ?
#
loop_
_entity_poly.entity_id
_entity_poly.type
_entity_poly.pdbx_seq_one_letter_code
_entity_poly.pdbx_strand_id
1 'polypeptide(L)'
;MSATSVLNIPSSKSTVSVSIIDTTLNGDLPTAPFMGPTMNGFERWYGVGYAFLVTHQDSAGKIRRVVFDLGLPKDWDNDFSPAVLEMGKNLDGTMVAQKYVSEILTEGGLDLREIEALFWRHPRTPGSHWPPVTLPLHGIADHAPVLAREFEGRGVRELDFASTQIEIGGLKALDYFNDGSFYLLSAPGHAIGHINALARTTEDSFMYFAGDSFHHSSVLRPHGGATLPEEIQLPGHSCCSGRAFHAVHPVAGNSAALGPYSKVLGEAGSDANGIPFHALPEGGIFMDLEASRETVRAIQRFDASPDVFVVASHDSSLVGVVEVFPADGSEWRAKGWKEGGKWGFLKDFEKAEPPFSLDAPIGLTSKGTFNAVDRARRASASPDAVIEELFEGNLTETVGVVDVAEFGRGYGGRYR
;
A
#
# COMPACT_ATOMS: atom_id res chain seq x y z
N MET A 1 15.46 10.11 -20.84
CA MET A 1 16.17 10.68 -19.66
C MET A 1 16.15 9.61 -18.57
N SER A 2 17.25 9.39 -17.85
CA SER A 2 17.31 8.37 -16.78
C SER A 2 16.40 8.75 -15.60
N ALA A 3 15.86 7.76 -14.88
CA ALA A 3 15.11 7.98 -13.62
C ALA A 3 15.76 9.02 -12.72
N THR A 4 17.09 8.97 -12.57
CA THR A 4 17.86 9.84 -11.69
C THR A 4 17.63 11.32 -12.00
N SER A 5 17.57 11.68 -13.28
CA SER A 5 17.33 13.06 -13.73
C SER A 5 15.86 13.49 -13.66
N VAL A 6 14.92 12.58 -13.99
CA VAL A 6 13.48 12.92 -14.06
C VAL A 6 12.86 12.99 -12.66
N LEU A 7 13.33 12.14 -11.75
CA LEU A 7 12.81 12.01 -10.39
C LEU A 7 13.67 12.74 -9.35
N ASN A 8 14.71 13.47 -9.76
CA ASN A 8 15.65 14.14 -8.85
C ASN A 8 16.28 13.18 -7.81
N ILE A 9 16.54 11.92 -8.19
CA ILE A 9 17.21 10.99 -7.28
C ILE A 9 18.69 11.41 -7.20
N PRO A 10 19.28 11.61 -6.00
CA PRO A 10 20.70 11.91 -5.89
C PRO A 10 21.57 10.84 -6.56
N SER A 11 22.66 11.25 -7.21
CA SER A 11 23.59 10.30 -7.84
C SER A 11 24.34 9.51 -6.77
N SER A 12 24.38 8.19 -6.91
CA SER A 12 25.20 7.31 -6.06
C SER A 12 25.57 6.04 -6.81
N LYS A 13 26.68 5.42 -6.37
CA LYS A 13 27.09 4.07 -6.77
C LYS A 13 26.77 3.02 -5.70
N SER A 14 26.37 3.45 -4.50
CA SER A 14 25.98 2.53 -3.43
C SER A 14 24.63 1.91 -3.72
N THR A 15 24.52 0.61 -3.53
CA THR A 15 23.30 -0.17 -3.78
C THR A 15 22.93 -0.98 -2.54
N VAL A 16 21.68 -1.45 -2.51
CA VAL A 16 21.19 -2.42 -1.54
C VAL A 16 20.66 -3.66 -2.25
N SER A 17 20.74 -4.79 -1.57
CA SER A 17 20.01 -6.00 -1.95
C SER A 17 18.60 -5.97 -1.36
N VAL A 18 17.60 -6.40 -2.11
CA VAL A 18 16.19 -6.41 -1.69
C VAL A 18 15.60 -7.80 -1.88
N SER A 19 15.00 -8.36 -0.83
CA SER A 19 14.13 -9.53 -0.90
C SER A 19 12.68 -9.12 -0.62
N ILE A 20 11.76 -9.53 -1.50
CA ILE A 20 10.31 -9.36 -1.31
C ILE A 20 9.83 -10.50 -0.42
N ILE A 21 9.14 -10.21 0.67
CA ILE A 21 8.61 -11.21 1.60
C ILE A 21 7.11 -11.34 1.35
N ASP A 22 6.66 -12.53 0.96
CA ASP A 22 5.23 -12.88 1.01
C ASP A 22 4.83 -13.01 2.48
N THR A 23 3.99 -12.09 2.95
CA THR A 23 3.52 -12.07 4.35
C THR A 23 2.48 -13.15 4.63
N THR A 24 2.18 -14.01 3.66
CA THR A 24 1.17 -15.06 3.68
C THR A 24 -0.25 -14.56 3.85
N LEU A 25 -0.48 -13.27 3.59
CA LEU A 25 -1.80 -12.68 3.58
C LEU A 25 -2.62 -13.28 2.44
N ASN A 26 -3.77 -13.82 2.80
CA ASN A 26 -4.82 -14.28 1.91
C ASN A 26 -6.08 -13.50 2.25
N GLY A 27 -6.46 -12.57 1.36
CA GLY A 27 -7.61 -11.71 1.54
C GLY A 27 -8.65 -11.86 0.44
N ASP A 28 -9.92 -11.90 0.80
CA ASP A 28 -11.05 -11.68 -0.09
C ASP A 28 -11.76 -10.41 0.37
N LEU A 29 -11.64 -9.34 -0.41
CA LEU A 29 -11.94 -7.98 0.02
C LEU A 29 -12.91 -7.29 -0.95
N PRO A 30 -13.86 -6.48 -0.44
CA PRO A 30 -14.70 -5.66 -1.28
C PRO A 30 -13.86 -4.54 -1.90
N THR A 31 -14.13 -4.15 -3.15
CA THR A 31 -13.35 -3.09 -3.83
C THR A 31 -13.72 -1.69 -3.32
N ALA A 32 -14.99 -1.47 -2.95
CA ALA A 32 -15.55 -0.16 -2.67
C ALA A 32 -14.81 0.68 -1.58
N PRO A 33 -14.29 0.11 -0.47
CA PRO A 33 -13.53 0.90 0.51
C PRO A 33 -12.15 1.37 0.02
N PHE A 34 -11.61 0.74 -1.02
CA PHE A 34 -10.24 0.93 -1.46
C PHE A 34 -10.12 1.63 -2.82
N MET A 35 -11.11 1.44 -3.69
CA MET A 35 -11.11 1.99 -5.04
C MET A 35 -12.52 2.27 -5.54
N GLY A 36 -12.65 3.21 -6.46
CA GLY A 36 -13.88 3.45 -7.22
C GLY A 36 -13.61 4.18 -8.54
N PRO A 37 -14.58 4.33 -9.45
CA PRO A 37 -15.98 3.91 -9.30
C PRO A 37 -16.12 2.39 -9.27
N THR A 38 -17.24 1.89 -8.74
CA THR A 38 -17.56 0.46 -8.81
C THR A 38 -17.66 0.02 -10.27
N MET A 39 -17.01 -1.10 -10.59
CA MET A 39 -17.13 -1.77 -11.89
C MET A 39 -17.98 -3.03 -11.72
N ASN A 40 -19.05 -3.14 -12.51
CA ASN A 40 -19.93 -4.31 -12.50
C ASN A 40 -19.13 -5.57 -12.83
N GLY A 41 -19.26 -6.62 -12.01
CA GLY A 41 -18.49 -7.85 -12.15
C GLY A 41 -17.08 -7.80 -11.55
N PHE A 42 -16.72 -6.69 -10.88
CA PHE A 42 -15.49 -6.50 -10.12
C PHE A 42 -15.74 -5.81 -8.76
N GLU A 43 -16.64 -6.38 -7.97
CA GLU A 43 -17.00 -5.88 -6.63
C GLU A 43 -16.05 -6.40 -5.54
N ARG A 44 -15.24 -7.42 -5.85
CA ARG A 44 -14.30 -8.05 -4.92
C ARG A 44 -12.97 -8.32 -5.61
N TRP A 45 -11.88 -8.24 -4.85
CA TRP A 45 -10.56 -8.67 -5.32
C TRP A 45 -9.96 -9.73 -4.40
N TYR A 46 -8.89 -10.37 -4.88
CA TYR A 46 -7.98 -11.16 -4.06
C TYR A 46 -6.79 -10.32 -3.59
N GLY A 47 -6.66 -10.13 -2.27
CA GLY A 47 -5.60 -9.35 -1.64
C GLY A 47 -4.46 -10.23 -1.15
N VAL A 48 -3.23 -9.83 -1.45
CA VAL A 48 -1.99 -10.45 -0.93
C VAL A 48 -1.25 -9.46 -0.04
N GLY A 49 -0.09 -9.83 0.51
CA GLY A 49 0.69 -8.95 1.37
C GLY A 49 2.19 -9.07 1.11
N TYR A 50 2.86 -7.94 0.92
CA TYR A 50 4.30 -7.86 0.78
C TYR A 50 4.94 -7.03 1.89
N ALA A 51 6.07 -7.54 2.38
CA ALA A 51 7.07 -6.80 3.18
C ALA A 51 8.43 -6.90 2.47
N PHE A 52 9.44 -6.18 2.93
CA PHE A 52 10.75 -6.15 2.26
C PHE A 52 11.89 -6.26 3.26
N LEU A 53 12.84 -7.15 2.97
CA LEU A 53 14.14 -7.17 3.63
C LEU A 53 15.14 -6.41 2.74
N VAL A 54 15.75 -5.37 3.29
CA VAL A 54 16.79 -4.59 2.62
C VAL A 54 18.12 -4.86 3.31
N THR A 55 19.11 -5.31 2.54
CA THR A 55 20.47 -5.58 3.01
C THR A 55 21.43 -4.57 2.38
N HIS A 56 22.08 -3.78 3.21
CA HIS A 56 23.14 -2.84 2.83
C HIS A 56 24.50 -3.40 3.24
N GLN A 57 25.50 -3.24 2.38
CA GLN A 57 26.89 -3.53 2.70
C GLN A 57 27.69 -2.25 2.46
N ASP A 58 28.27 -1.70 3.52
CA ASP A 58 29.07 -0.48 3.41
C ASP A 58 30.44 -0.74 2.77
N SER A 59 31.16 0.33 2.46
CA SER A 59 32.51 0.25 1.87
C SER A 59 33.55 -0.49 2.73
N ALA A 60 33.31 -0.65 4.03
CA ALA A 60 34.15 -1.42 4.95
C ALA A 60 33.73 -2.90 5.03
N GLY A 61 32.66 -3.28 4.33
CA GLY A 61 32.10 -4.63 4.30
C GLY A 61 31.16 -4.93 5.47
N LYS A 62 30.76 -3.94 6.27
CA LYS A 62 29.77 -4.13 7.33
C LYS A 62 28.39 -4.30 6.70
N ILE A 63 27.70 -5.36 7.11
CA ILE A 63 26.33 -5.62 6.68
C ILE A 63 25.36 -4.99 7.67
N ARG A 64 24.36 -4.29 7.14
CA ARG A 64 23.24 -3.67 7.88
C ARG A 64 21.95 -4.12 7.23
N ARG A 65 20.96 -4.54 8.01
CA ARG A 65 19.67 -5.01 7.48
C ARG A 65 18.50 -4.30 8.11
N VAL A 66 17.56 -3.92 7.27
CA VAL A 66 16.30 -3.33 7.71
C VAL A 66 15.14 -4.07 7.09
N VAL A 67 14.02 -4.11 7.82
CA VAL A 67 12.77 -4.65 7.30
C VAL A 67 11.79 -3.50 7.13
N PHE A 68 11.24 -3.37 5.92
CA PHE A 68 10.15 -2.47 5.64
C PHE A 68 8.86 -3.29 5.67
N ASP A 69 7.98 -2.95 6.60
CA ASP A 69 6.71 -3.62 6.88
C ASP A 69 6.75 -4.97 7.60
N LEU A 70 5.62 -5.34 8.21
CA LEU A 70 5.44 -6.60 8.93
C LEU A 70 4.21 -7.38 8.47
N GLY A 71 3.42 -6.83 7.57
CA GLY A 71 2.19 -7.48 7.09
C GLY A 71 1.11 -7.56 8.17
N LEU A 72 0.09 -8.38 7.89
CA LEU A 72 -1.03 -8.59 8.79
C LEU A 72 -0.63 -9.57 9.92
N PRO A 73 -0.94 -9.30 11.19
CA PRO A 73 -0.85 -10.29 12.26
C PRO A 73 -1.74 -11.50 11.97
N LYS A 74 -1.30 -12.70 12.38
CA LYS A 74 -2.11 -13.92 12.26
C LYS A 74 -3.06 -14.16 13.44
N ASP A 75 -2.77 -13.60 14.62
CA ASP A 75 -3.59 -13.75 15.83
C ASP A 75 -4.58 -12.58 15.96
N TRP A 76 -5.81 -12.80 15.50
CA TRP A 76 -6.87 -11.79 15.54
C TRP A 76 -7.29 -11.37 16.94
N ASP A 77 -7.25 -12.29 17.91
CA ASP A 77 -7.77 -12.05 19.25
C ASP A 77 -6.80 -11.23 20.09
N ASN A 78 -5.50 -11.39 19.86
CA ASN A 78 -4.47 -10.78 20.69
C ASN A 78 -3.73 -9.65 19.99
N ASP A 79 -3.52 -9.69 18.68
CA ASP A 79 -2.59 -8.80 17.96
C ASP A 79 -3.23 -7.58 17.29
N PHE A 80 -4.55 -7.42 17.37
CA PHE A 80 -5.23 -6.23 16.85
C PHE A 80 -5.70 -5.31 17.96
N SER A 81 -5.62 -4.00 17.72
CA SER A 81 -6.19 -3.03 18.65
C SER A 81 -7.71 -3.06 18.52
N PRO A 82 -8.46 -2.69 19.57
CA PRO A 82 -9.91 -2.63 19.51
C PRO A 82 -10.42 -1.81 18.32
N ALA A 83 -9.75 -0.69 18.01
CA ALA A 83 -10.09 0.16 16.86
C ALA A 83 -9.96 -0.59 15.52
N VAL A 84 -8.90 -1.38 15.33
CA VAL A 84 -8.70 -2.15 14.09
C VAL A 84 -9.67 -3.34 14.02
N LEU A 85 -10.01 -3.97 15.14
CA LEU A 85 -11.03 -5.02 15.19
C LEU A 85 -12.42 -4.49 14.82
N GLU A 86 -12.81 -3.31 15.32
CA GLU A 86 -14.09 -2.69 14.96
C GLU A 86 -14.11 -2.29 13.48
N MET A 87 -13.02 -1.74 12.94
CA MET A 87 -12.91 -1.48 11.50
C MET A 87 -13.03 -2.78 10.68
N GLY A 88 -12.37 -3.85 11.12
CA GLY A 88 -12.42 -5.17 10.47
C GLY A 88 -13.82 -5.79 10.46
N LYS A 89 -14.59 -5.66 11.54
CA LYS A 89 -15.98 -6.14 11.61
C LYS A 89 -16.91 -5.47 10.61
N ASN A 90 -16.64 -4.20 10.30
CA ASN A 90 -17.44 -3.42 9.35
C ASN A 90 -16.97 -3.62 7.89
N LEU A 91 -15.84 -4.29 7.68
CA LEU A 91 -15.35 -4.64 6.37
C LEU A 91 -15.98 -5.98 5.94
N ASP A 92 -16.74 -5.97 4.85
CA ASP A 92 -17.33 -7.19 4.26
C ASP A 92 -16.27 -8.03 3.52
N GLY A 93 -15.25 -8.49 4.25
CA GLY A 93 -14.10 -9.18 3.73
C GLY A 93 -13.45 -10.12 4.72
N THR A 94 -12.59 -11.00 4.21
CA THR A 94 -11.74 -11.88 5.02
C THR A 94 -10.29 -11.54 4.77
N MET A 95 -9.48 -11.60 5.82
CA MET A 95 -8.03 -11.43 5.74
C MET A 95 -7.39 -12.40 6.72
N VAL A 96 -6.54 -13.29 6.21
CA VAL A 96 -5.86 -14.30 7.03
C VAL A 96 -4.39 -14.31 6.66
N ALA A 97 -3.51 -14.14 7.63
CA ALA A 97 -2.08 -14.44 7.49
C ALA A 97 -1.79 -15.79 8.15
N GLN A 98 -0.87 -16.57 7.58
CA GLN A 98 -0.46 -17.86 8.12
C GLN A 98 0.78 -17.75 9.02
N LYS A 99 1.64 -16.76 8.75
CA LYS A 99 2.91 -16.54 9.44
C LYS A 99 3.15 -15.06 9.70
N TYR A 100 3.86 -14.77 10.78
CA TYR A 100 4.50 -13.48 10.96
C TYR A 100 5.75 -13.38 10.08
N VAL A 101 6.11 -12.15 9.70
CA VAL A 101 7.37 -11.88 8.98
C VAL A 101 8.59 -12.41 9.75
N SER A 102 8.58 -12.37 11.08
CA SER A 102 9.65 -12.94 11.91
C SER A 102 9.83 -14.45 11.73
N GLU A 103 8.72 -15.19 11.60
CA GLU A 103 8.76 -16.64 11.34
C GLU A 103 9.30 -16.91 9.94
N ILE A 104 8.82 -16.18 8.93
CA ILE A 104 9.26 -16.31 7.54
C ILE A 104 10.77 -16.06 7.42
N LEU A 105 11.28 -15.00 8.05
CA LEU A 105 12.69 -14.65 8.05
C LEU A 105 13.56 -15.72 8.73
N THR A 106 13.11 -16.21 9.89
CA THR A 106 13.82 -17.26 10.66
C THR A 106 13.88 -18.57 9.87
N GLU A 107 12.78 -18.98 9.25
CA GLU A 107 12.70 -20.19 8.42
C GLU A 107 13.58 -20.10 7.17
N GLY A 108 13.72 -18.90 6.58
CA GLY A 108 14.67 -18.65 5.49
C GLY A 108 16.12 -18.50 5.95
N GLY A 109 16.41 -18.75 7.23
CA GLY A 109 17.77 -18.82 7.78
C GLY A 109 18.35 -17.48 8.24
N LEU A 110 17.54 -16.42 8.36
CA LEU A 110 17.99 -15.13 8.89
C LEU A 110 17.88 -15.10 10.42
N ASP A 111 18.97 -14.74 11.09
CA ASP A 111 18.93 -14.40 12.52
C ASP A 111 18.32 -13.00 12.68
N LEU A 112 17.19 -12.90 13.39
CA LEU A 112 16.49 -11.63 13.60
C LEU A 112 17.34 -10.57 14.31
N ARG A 113 18.40 -10.97 15.02
CA ARG A 113 19.37 -10.04 15.65
C ARG A 113 20.25 -9.31 14.63
N GLU A 114 20.27 -9.76 13.38
CA GLU A 114 20.98 -9.09 12.29
C GLU A 114 20.19 -7.92 11.68
N ILE A 115 18.92 -7.76 12.08
CA ILE A 115 18.06 -6.65 11.66
C ILE A 115 18.27 -5.51 12.65
N GLU A 116 18.73 -4.36 12.17
CA GLU A 116 18.99 -3.18 13.00
C GLU A 116 17.76 -2.27 13.12
N ALA A 117 16.88 -2.26 12.13
CA ALA A 117 15.70 -1.41 12.14
C ALA A 117 14.49 -2.01 11.44
N LEU A 118 13.32 -1.70 11.97
CA LEU A 118 12.02 -1.94 11.35
C LEU A 118 11.40 -0.60 10.96
N PHE A 119 10.92 -0.50 9.72
CA PHE A 119 10.12 0.62 9.26
C PHE A 119 8.67 0.21 9.14
N TRP A 120 7.80 0.90 9.87
CA TRP A 120 6.36 0.75 9.72
C TRP A 120 5.86 1.77 8.72
N ARG A 121 5.24 1.30 7.63
CA ARG A 121 4.67 2.17 6.60
C ARG A 121 3.64 3.13 7.19
N HIS A 122 2.89 2.70 8.20
CA HIS A 122 2.07 3.51 9.10
C HIS A 122 1.65 2.61 10.29
N PRO A 123 1.24 3.17 11.44
CA PRO A 123 0.80 2.37 12.58
C PRO A 123 -0.52 1.64 12.27
N ARG A 124 -0.41 0.38 11.82
CA ARG A 124 -1.45 -0.66 11.98
C ARG A 124 -0.89 -1.74 12.89
N THR A 125 -1.77 -2.43 13.59
CA THR A 125 -1.39 -3.32 14.68
C THR A 125 -0.34 -4.36 14.23
N PRO A 126 0.84 -4.43 14.87
CA PRO A 126 1.83 -5.47 14.63
C PRO A 126 1.44 -6.78 15.34
N GLY A 127 1.85 -7.90 14.74
CA GLY A 127 2.06 -9.15 15.46
C GLY A 127 3.54 -9.31 15.69
N SER A 128 4.03 -9.14 16.92
CA SER A 128 5.46 -8.93 17.15
C SER A 128 6.01 -9.68 18.37
N HIS A 129 6.70 -10.78 18.12
CA HIS A 129 7.55 -11.52 19.06
C HIS A 129 9.04 -11.14 18.92
N TRP A 130 9.37 -9.83 18.96
CA TRP A 130 10.75 -9.31 18.79
C TRP A 130 11.40 -8.92 20.13
N PRO A 131 12.75 -8.97 20.28
CA PRO A 131 13.44 -8.72 21.55
C PRO A 131 13.38 -7.24 22.02
N PRO A 132 13.47 -6.96 23.35
CA PRO A 132 13.20 -5.64 23.94
C PRO A 132 14.41 -4.67 24.11
N VAL A 133 14.20 -3.35 23.90
CA VAL A 133 15.01 -2.14 24.21
C VAL A 133 14.13 -0.87 24.50
N THR A 134 14.14 -0.20 25.65
CA THR A 134 13.19 0.86 26.13
C THR A 134 12.91 2.17 25.34
N LEU A 135 11.67 2.67 25.42
CA LEU A 135 11.26 4.10 25.38
C LEU A 135 10.34 4.46 26.56
N PRO A 136 10.21 5.76 26.94
CA PRO A 136 9.12 6.24 27.79
C PRO A 136 7.96 6.75 26.92
N LEU A 137 6.86 6.00 26.81
CA LEU A 137 5.60 6.51 26.24
C LEU A 137 4.66 6.95 27.36
N HIS A 138 4.35 8.25 27.40
CA HIS A 138 3.16 8.73 28.08
C HIS A 138 1.99 8.72 27.08
N GLY A 139 0.96 7.94 27.39
CA GLY A 139 -0.39 8.10 26.82
C GLY A 139 -0.56 7.64 25.37
N ILE A 140 -0.51 6.33 25.12
CA ILE A 140 -1.22 5.76 23.96
C ILE A 140 -2.71 5.81 24.31
N ALA A 141 -3.49 6.53 23.52
CA ALA A 141 -4.94 6.59 23.69
C ALA A 141 -5.56 5.20 23.45
N ASP A 142 -6.65 4.88 24.16
CA ASP A 142 -7.37 3.60 24.03
C ASP A 142 -7.87 3.31 22.59
N HIS A 143 -7.86 4.32 21.72
CA HIS A 143 -8.29 4.26 20.31
C HIS A 143 -7.15 4.14 19.30
N ALA A 144 -5.89 4.05 19.74
CA ALA A 144 -4.76 3.95 18.82
C ALA A 144 -4.87 2.69 17.93
N PRO A 145 -4.46 2.76 16.65
CA PRO A 145 -4.48 1.63 15.73
C PRO A 145 -3.40 0.57 16.05
N VAL A 146 -2.62 0.80 17.11
CA VAL A 146 -1.48 0.00 17.57
C VAL A 146 -1.56 -0.24 19.07
N LEU A 147 -1.08 -1.40 19.51
CA LEU A 147 -1.10 -1.81 20.91
C LEU A 147 0.13 -1.26 21.65
N ALA A 148 -0.04 -0.81 22.90
CA ALA A 148 1.05 -0.18 23.65
C ALA A 148 2.28 -1.08 23.85
N ARG A 149 2.05 -2.38 24.03
CA ARG A 149 3.12 -3.39 24.15
C ARG A 149 4.07 -3.44 22.95
N GLU A 150 3.65 -2.92 21.80
CA GLU A 150 4.45 -2.92 20.58
C GLU A 150 5.61 -1.95 20.62
N PHE A 151 5.55 -1.03 21.57
CA PHE A 151 6.61 -0.06 21.86
C PHE A 151 7.24 -0.31 23.23
N GLU A 152 6.63 -1.16 24.06
CA GLU A 152 7.14 -1.45 25.40
C GLU A 152 8.47 -2.15 25.28
N GLY A 153 9.50 -1.53 25.86
CA GLY A 153 10.84 -2.00 25.61
C GLY A 153 11.15 -1.98 24.10
N ARG A 154 10.79 -0.95 23.31
CA ARG A 154 11.36 -0.76 21.96
C ARG A 154 11.85 0.69 21.76
N GLY A 155 13.02 0.85 21.10
CA GLY A 155 13.60 2.16 20.82
C GLY A 155 12.91 2.74 19.61
N VAL A 156 11.94 3.63 19.81
CA VAL A 156 11.11 4.19 18.72
C VAL A 156 11.60 5.60 18.39
N ARG A 157 11.83 5.87 17.11
CA ARG A 157 12.24 7.20 16.66
C ARG A 157 11.30 7.72 15.60
N GLU A 158 10.76 8.91 15.84
CA GLU A 158 9.97 9.61 14.85
C GLU A 158 10.82 10.02 13.63
N LEU A 159 10.28 9.84 12.43
CA LEU A 159 10.91 10.32 11.20
C LEU A 159 10.62 11.81 10.99
N ASP A 160 11.66 12.64 10.99
CA ASP A 160 11.55 14.07 10.74
C ASP A 160 11.83 14.42 9.27
N PHE A 161 10.77 14.44 8.46
CA PHE A 161 10.83 14.89 7.06
C PHE A 161 10.90 16.41 6.88
N ALA A 162 10.75 17.22 7.95
CA ALA A 162 10.92 18.66 7.87
C ALA A 162 12.40 19.05 7.85
N SER A 163 13.27 18.22 8.44
CA SER A 163 14.72 18.44 8.49
C SER A 163 15.43 18.27 7.13
N THR A 164 14.83 17.56 6.17
CA THR A 164 15.47 17.20 4.90
C THR A 164 15.19 18.19 3.77
N GLN A 165 16.21 18.42 2.94
CA GLN A 165 16.07 19.15 1.68
C GLN A 165 15.96 18.20 0.48
N ILE A 166 16.09 16.88 0.69
CA ILE A 166 15.98 15.90 -0.39
C ILE A 166 14.52 15.74 -0.76
N GLU A 167 14.23 15.89 -2.05
CA GLU A 167 12.92 15.64 -2.63
C GLU A 167 13.09 14.78 -3.88
N ILE A 168 12.42 13.62 -3.90
CA ILE A 168 12.50 12.64 -4.98
C ILE A 168 11.09 12.43 -5.53
N GLY A 169 10.90 12.64 -6.83
CA GLY A 169 9.61 12.48 -7.51
C GLY A 169 8.48 13.35 -6.94
N GLY A 170 8.81 14.44 -6.25
CA GLY A 170 7.87 15.32 -5.56
C GLY A 170 7.57 14.94 -4.10
N LEU A 171 8.28 13.96 -3.53
CA LEU A 171 8.11 13.51 -2.14
C LEU A 171 9.37 13.82 -1.33
N LYS A 172 9.21 14.35 -0.11
CA LYS A 172 10.31 14.55 0.83
C LYS A 172 10.95 13.22 1.19
N ALA A 173 12.28 13.17 1.21
CA ALA A 173 13.00 11.92 1.40
C ALA A 173 14.11 12.01 2.47
N LEU A 174 14.29 10.92 3.20
CA LEU A 174 15.39 10.70 4.14
C LEU A 174 16.30 9.60 3.58
N ASP A 175 17.60 9.87 3.47
CA ASP A 175 18.60 8.87 3.09
C ASP A 175 19.05 8.10 4.34
N TYR A 176 18.60 6.85 4.48
CA TYR A 176 18.80 6.12 5.72
C TYR A 176 20.25 5.68 5.93
N PHE A 177 20.93 5.25 4.86
CA PHE A 177 22.33 4.84 4.91
C PHE A 177 23.31 6.00 4.68
N ASN A 178 22.80 7.20 4.34
CA ASN A 178 23.57 8.41 4.02
C ASN A 178 24.53 8.23 2.83
N ASP A 179 24.19 7.32 1.92
CA ASP A 179 25.01 7.02 0.74
C ASP A 179 24.17 6.90 -0.53
N GLY A 180 22.88 7.22 -0.48
CA GLY A 180 21.95 7.23 -1.60
C GLY A 180 21.50 5.87 -2.11
N SER A 181 21.66 4.83 -1.29
CA SER A 181 21.26 3.45 -1.59
C SER A 181 19.83 3.12 -1.12
N PHE A 182 19.31 3.76 -0.08
CA PHE A 182 17.96 3.52 0.45
C PHE A 182 17.34 4.79 1.01
N TYR A 183 16.18 5.18 0.47
CA TYR A 183 15.43 6.34 0.89
C TYR A 183 14.09 5.96 1.50
N LEU A 184 13.71 6.63 2.58
CA LEU A 184 12.34 6.68 3.08
C LEU A 184 11.68 7.94 2.49
N LEU A 185 10.44 7.85 2.05
CA LEU A 185 9.71 8.95 1.42
C LEU A 185 8.43 9.25 2.20
N SER A 186 8.17 10.52 2.48
CA SER A 186 6.89 10.96 3.03
C SER A 186 5.81 10.76 1.98
N ALA A 187 4.79 9.96 2.30
CA ALA A 187 3.73 9.56 1.40
C ALA A 187 2.37 9.72 2.10
N PRO A 188 1.96 10.96 2.43
CA PRO A 188 0.81 11.23 3.29
C PRO A 188 -0.52 10.87 2.62
N GLY A 189 -1.55 10.74 3.45
CA GLY A 189 -2.94 10.62 3.02
C GLY A 189 -3.62 9.36 3.52
N HIS A 190 -3.03 8.21 3.22
CA HIS A 190 -3.60 6.91 3.62
C HIS A 190 -3.78 6.82 5.14
N ALA A 191 -2.72 7.14 5.86
CA ALA A 191 -2.70 7.28 7.30
C ALA A 191 -1.79 8.45 7.70
N ILE A 192 -1.94 8.95 8.93
CA ILE A 192 -1.02 9.95 9.49
C ILE A 192 0.38 9.35 9.48
N GLY A 193 1.31 10.09 8.86
CA GLY A 193 2.70 9.69 8.79
C GLY A 193 2.98 8.49 7.87
N HIS A 194 2.08 8.17 6.95
CA HIS A 194 2.33 7.12 5.97
C HIS A 194 3.63 7.38 5.17
N ILE A 195 4.48 6.34 5.02
CA ILE A 195 5.74 6.39 4.31
C ILE A 195 5.83 5.33 3.20
N ASN A 196 6.58 5.67 2.16
CA ASN A 196 7.05 4.78 1.12
C ASN A 196 8.57 4.62 1.22
N ALA A 197 9.16 3.73 0.41
CA ALA A 197 10.61 3.61 0.32
C ALA A 197 11.10 3.46 -1.13
N LEU A 198 12.34 3.85 -1.38
CA LEU A 198 13.03 3.71 -2.66
C LEU A 198 14.39 3.08 -2.42
N ALA A 199 14.56 1.85 -2.89
CA ALA A 199 15.79 1.08 -2.79
C ALA A 199 16.54 1.12 -4.13
N ARG A 200 17.80 1.56 -4.12
CA ARG A 200 18.68 1.48 -5.29
C ARG A 200 19.25 0.06 -5.39
N THR A 201 18.72 -0.72 -6.32
CA THR A 201 19.09 -2.13 -6.55
C THR A 201 20.32 -2.30 -7.45
N THR A 202 20.55 -1.37 -8.38
CA THR A 202 21.78 -1.24 -9.18
C THR A 202 22.10 0.25 -9.35
N GLU A 203 23.24 0.65 -9.93
CA GLU A 203 23.56 2.08 -10.15
C GLU A 203 22.41 2.85 -10.84
N ASP A 204 21.67 2.16 -11.74
CA ASP A 204 20.64 2.73 -12.59
C ASP A 204 19.22 2.21 -12.35
N SER A 205 18.99 1.27 -11.41
CA SER A 205 17.66 0.67 -11.20
C SER A 205 17.21 0.67 -9.75
N PHE A 206 15.91 0.86 -9.54
CA PHE A 206 15.32 1.04 -8.23
C PHE A 206 14.07 0.19 -8.03
N MET A 207 13.85 -0.27 -6.80
CA MET A 207 12.56 -0.82 -6.36
C MET A 207 11.89 0.19 -5.44
N TYR A 208 10.61 0.49 -5.68
CA TYR A 208 9.82 1.44 -4.91
C TYR A 208 8.75 0.69 -4.12
N PHE A 209 8.77 0.81 -2.80
CA PHE A 209 7.81 0.19 -1.89
C PHE A 209 6.70 1.21 -1.64
N ALA A 210 5.53 0.99 -2.24
CA ALA A 210 4.43 1.96 -2.24
C ALA A 210 3.51 1.86 -1.01
N GLY A 211 3.75 0.88 -0.13
CA GLY A 211 2.94 0.66 1.05
C GLY A 211 1.46 0.53 0.70
N ASP A 212 0.63 1.25 1.46
CA ASP A 212 -0.82 1.32 1.29
C ASP A 212 -1.26 2.56 0.51
N SER A 213 -0.35 3.25 -0.17
CA SER A 213 -0.68 4.42 -1.00
C SER A 213 -1.73 4.10 -2.07
N PHE A 214 -1.74 2.84 -2.52
CA PHE A 214 -2.81 2.23 -3.30
C PHE A 214 -2.76 0.71 -3.06
N HIS A 215 -3.89 0.02 -3.25
CA HIS A 215 -4.00 -1.39 -2.90
C HIS A 215 -4.18 -2.32 -4.13
N HIS A 216 -4.51 -1.75 -5.29
CA HIS A 216 -4.63 -2.48 -6.55
C HIS A 216 -4.16 -1.60 -7.71
N SER A 217 -3.48 -2.21 -8.67
CA SER A 217 -2.82 -1.50 -9.78
C SER A 217 -3.77 -0.72 -10.69
N SER A 218 -5.09 -0.99 -10.63
CA SER A 218 -6.12 -0.20 -11.32
C SER A 218 -6.22 1.27 -10.87
N VAL A 219 -5.74 1.58 -9.66
CA VAL A 219 -5.68 2.94 -9.12
C VAL A 219 -4.44 3.69 -9.64
N LEU A 220 -3.37 2.95 -9.91
CA LEU A 220 -2.13 3.51 -10.40
C LEU A 220 -2.16 3.69 -11.92
N ARG A 221 -2.69 2.70 -12.66
CA ARG A 221 -2.58 2.56 -14.12
C ARG A 221 -3.94 2.43 -14.82
N PRO A 222 -4.03 2.88 -16.08
CA PRO A 222 -2.98 3.51 -16.88
C PRO A 222 -2.72 4.98 -16.49
N HIS A 223 -1.65 5.57 -17.00
CA HIS A 223 -1.34 7.01 -16.90
C HIS A 223 -0.42 7.44 -18.05
N GLY A 224 -0.11 8.73 -18.18
CA GLY A 224 0.68 9.25 -19.32
C GLY A 224 2.08 8.64 -19.54
N GLY A 225 2.66 7.99 -18.53
CA GLY A 225 3.94 7.26 -18.65
C GLY A 225 3.79 5.74 -18.79
N ALA A 226 2.57 5.22 -18.62
CA ALA A 226 2.22 3.82 -18.75
C ALA A 226 0.82 3.73 -19.39
N THR A 227 0.77 3.96 -20.70
CA THR A 227 -0.49 3.98 -21.43
C THR A 227 -1.02 2.57 -21.66
N LEU A 228 -2.34 2.39 -21.60
CA LEU A 228 -2.98 1.12 -21.93
C LEU A 228 -2.65 0.74 -23.38
N PRO A 229 -2.08 -0.44 -23.65
CA PRO A 229 -1.74 -0.83 -25.03
C PRO A 229 -2.95 -1.45 -25.74
N GLU A 230 -2.98 -1.36 -27.07
CA GLU A 230 -4.07 -1.93 -27.89
C GLU A 230 -4.17 -3.46 -27.75
N GLU A 231 -3.03 -4.12 -27.54
CA GLU A 231 -2.93 -5.57 -27.36
C GLU A 231 -2.20 -5.87 -26.04
N ILE A 232 -2.80 -6.74 -25.24
CA ILE A 232 -2.24 -7.22 -23.97
C ILE A 232 -2.21 -8.74 -24.02
N GLN A 233 -1.07 -9.30 -23.65
CA GLN A 233 -0.93 -10.73 -23.40
C GLN A 233 -0.97 -10.95 -21.89
N LEU A 234 -2.06 -11.54 -21.40
CA LEU A 234 -2.17 -11.95 -20.01
C LEU A 234 -1.87 -13.45 -19.91
N PRO A 235 -1.04 -13.88 -18.93
CA PRO A 235 -0.86 -15.30 -18.67
C PRO A 235 -2.23 -16.01 -18.50
N GLY A 236 -2.44 -17.09 -19.25
CA GLY A 236 -3.69 -17.86 -19.24
C GLY A 236 -4.81 -17.36 -20.17
N HIS A 237 -4.59 -16.27 -20.91
CA HIS A 237 -5.58 -15.68 -21.83
C HIS A 237 -5.15 -15.79 -23.29
N SER A 238 -6.11 -15.99 -24.20
CA SER A 238 -5.88 -15.85 -25.65
C SER A 238 -5.71 -14.39 -26.05
N CYS A 239 -4.93 -14.15 -27.11
CA CYS A 239 -4.49 -12.83 -27.58
C CYS A 239 -5.63 -11.82 -27.85
N CYS A 240 -5.29 -10.52 -27.75
CA CYS A 240 -6.05 -9.34 -28.21
C CYS A 240 -7.15 -8.75 -27.28
N SER A 241 -6.89 -8.59 -25.97
CA SER A 241 -7.85 -8.03 -25.00
C SER A 241 -7.75 -6.52 -24.70
N GLY A 242 -6.74 -5.80 -25.21
CA GLY A 242 -6.56 -4.37 -24.88
C GLY A 242 -7.80 -3.50 -25.21
N ARG A 243 -8.40 -3.71 -26.39
CA ARG A 243 -9.69 -3.09 -26.76
C ARG A 243 -10.87 -3.51 -25.88
N ALA A 244 -10.87 -4.74 -25.37
CA ALA A 244 -11.91 -5.18 -24.42
C ALA A 244 -11.80 -4.39 -23.10
N PHE A 245 -10.57 -4.10 -22.66
CA PHE A 245 -10.35 -3.30 -21.47
C PHE A 245 -10.73 -1.82 -21.66
N HIS A 246 -10.59 -1.27 -22.86
CA HIS A 246 -11.20 0.03 -23.19
C HIS A 246 -12.73 0.03 -23.01
N ALA A 247 -13.40 -1.06 -23.41
CA ALA A 247 -14.86 -1.14 -23.34
C ALA A 247 -15.39 -1.21 -21.90
N VAL A 248 -14.65 -1.80 -20.97
CA VAL A 248 -15.02 -1.87 -19.54
C VAL A 248 -14.46 -0.70 -18.72
N HIS A 249 -13.61 0.16 -19.30
CA HIS A 249 -13.04 1.29 -18.59
C HIS A 249 -14.14 2.28 -18.16
N PRO A 250 -14.18 2.76 -16.91
CA PRO A 250 -15.28 3.60 -16.43
C PRO A 250 -15.52 4.87 -17.25
N VAL A 251 -14.45 5.52 -17.72
CA VAL A 251 -14.58 6.71 -18.59
C VAL A 251 -15.12 6.42 -20.00
N ALA A 252 -15.20 5.17 -20.44
CA ALA A 252 -15.89 4.81 -21.69
C ALA A 252 -17.43 4.85 -21.54
N GLY A 253 -17.93 4.88 -20.30
CA GLY A 253 -19.36 4.97 -19.98
C GLY A 253 -19.93 6.38 -20.04
N ASN A 254 -21.01 6.61 -19.30
CA ASN A 254 -21.66 7.92 -19.18
C ASN A 254 -21.32 8.58 -17.82
N SER A 255 -21.73 9.85 -17.67
CA SER A 255 -21.47 10.62 -16.45
C SER A 255 -22.11 10.04 -15.19
N ALA A 256 -23.17 9.22 -15.29
CA ALA A 256 -23.80 8.59 -14.14
C ALA A 256 -22.93 7.47 -13.55
N ALA A 257 -22.24 6.70 -14.41
CA ALA A 257 -21.30 5.66 -13.97
C ALA A 257 -20.04 6.25 -13.30
N LEU A 258 -19.58 7.41 -13.76
CA LEU A 258 -18.44 8.11 -13.16
C LEU A 258 -18.81 8.91 -11.91
N GLY A 259 -20.01 9.49 -11.85
CA GLY A 259 -20.46 10.30 -10.71
C GLY A 259 -19.39 11.29 -10.22
N PRO A 260 -19.03 11.28 -8.92
CA PRO A 260 -18.02 12.18 -8.37
C PRO A 260 -16.59 11.93 -8.89
N TYR A 261 -16.32 10.73 -9.40
CA TYR A 261 -15.00 10.35 -9.94
C TYR A 261 -14.64 11.10 -11.21
N SER A 262 -15.61 11.70 -11.89
CA SER A 262 -15.35 12.56 -13.07
C SER A 262 -14.38 13.71 -12.80
N LYS A 263 -14.32 14.21 -11.56
CA LYS A 263 -13.38 15.25 -11.14
C LYS A 263 -11.92 14.81 -11.11
N VAL A 264 -11.68 13.49 -11.01
CA VAL A 264 -10.35 12.91 -10.82
C VAL A 264 -9.91 12.12 -12.03
N LEU A 265 -10.82 11.33 -12.59
CA LEU A 265 -10.57 10.49 -13.77
C LEU A 265 -10.87 11.23 -15.08
N GLY A 266 -11.54 12.38 -15.05
CA GLY A 266 -11.99 13.09 -16.25
C GLY A 266 -13.44 12.75 -16.63
N GLU A 267 -13.94 13.42 -17.66
CA GLU A 267 -15.33 13.27 -18.10
C GLU A 267 -15.56 11.97 -18.87
N ALA A 268 -16.83 11.57 -18.97
CA ALA A 268 -17.25 10.48 -19.84
C ALA A 268 -16.80 10.74 -21.30
N GLY A 269 -16.17 9.76 -21.92
CA GLY A 269 -15.55 9.87 -23.24
C GLY A 269 -14.09 10.35 -23.24
N SER A 270 -13.47 10.56 -22.08
CA SER A 270 -12.03 10.88 -21.99
C SER A 270 -11.16 9.73 -22.52
N ASP A 271 -9.91 10.04 -22.89
CA ASP A 271 -8.97 9.04 -23.41
C ASP A 271 -8.50 8.07 -22.31
N ALA A 272 -9.14 6.90 -22.26
CA ALA A 272 -8.85 5.83 -21.32
C ALA A 272 -7.38 5.33 -21.37
N ASN A 273 -6.63 5.62 -22.44
CA ASN A 273 -5.23 5.19 -22.53
C ASN A 273 -4.34 5.77 -21.44
N GLY A 274 -4.66 6.95 -20.91
CA GLY A 274 -3.82 7.69 -19.96
C GLY A 274 -4.46 7.94 -18.62
N ILE A 275 -5.55 7.23 -18.29
CA ILE A 275 -6.39 7.50 -17.11
C ILE A 275 -6.57 6.21 -16.31
N PRO A 276 -6.30 6.16 -15.00
CA PRO A 276 -6.51 4.96 -14.21
C PRO A 276 -7.95 4.44 -14.30
N PHE A 277 -8.13 3.13 -14.21
CA PHE A 277 -9.48 2.54 -14.15
C PHE A 277 -10.22 3.01 -12.90
N HIS A 278 -9.50 3.21 -11.80
CA HIS A 278 -10.07 3.63 -10.53
C HIS A 278 -9.29 4.80 -9.91
N ALA A 279 -9.93 5.52 -9.02
CA ALA A 279 -9.34 6.45 -8.09
C ALA A 279 -9.63 6.00 -6.65
N LEU A 280 -8.96 6.62 -5.69
CA LEU A 280 -9.28 6.45 -4.28
C LEU A 280 -10.69 7.02 -3.99
N PRO A 281 -11.58 6.28 -3.32
CA PRO A 281 -12.98 6.63 -3.13
C PRO A 281 -13.19 7.63 -1.99
N GLU A 282 -14.23 8.46 -2.12
CA GLU A 282 -14.76 9.24 -1.01
C GLU A 282 -15.42 8.29 0.01
N GLY A 283 -15.15 8.50 1.31
CA GLY A 283 -15.61 7.59 2.38
C GLY A 283 -14.87 6.24 2.44
N GLY A 284 -13.74 6.12 1.73
CA GLY A 284 -12.84 4.97 1.83
C GLY A 284 -11.95 4.98 3.07
N ILE A 285 -10.93 4.13 3.07
CA ILE A 285 -10.01 3.94 4.20
C ILE A 285 -8.84 4.96 4.27
N PHE A 286 -9.02 6.15 3.69
CA PHE A 286 -7.97 7.17 3.54
C PHE A 286 -8.25 8.34 4.50
N MET A 287 -7.33 8.61 5.42
CA MET A 287 -7.52 9.69 6.43
C MET A 287 -7.54 11.08 5.80
N ASP A 288 -6.71 11.31 4.78
CA ASP A 288 -6.72 12.51 3.94
C ASP A 288 -6.72 12.08 2.47
N LEU A 289 -7.90 12.15 1.86
CA LEU A 289 -8.14 11.71 0.49
C LEU A 289 -7.41 12.56 -0.55
N GLU A 290 -7.29 13.87 -0.32
CA GLU A 290 -6.61 14.78 -1.26
C GLU A 290 -5.11 14.47 -1.26
N ALA A 291 -4.49 14.42 -0.08
CA ALA A 291 -3.09 14.04 0.06
C ALA A 291 -2.82 12.63 -0.50
N SER A 292 -3.74 11.67 -0.28
CA SER A 292 -3.59 10.31 -0.83
C SER A 292 -3.57 10.31 -2.36
N ARG A 293 -4.46 11.08 -3.00
CA ARG A 293 -4.49 11.20 -4.46
C ARG A 293 -3.25 11.91 -5.00
N GLU A 294 -2.73 12.92 -4.31
CA GLU A 294 -1.44 13.54 -4.66
C GLU A 294 -0.26 12.56 -4.52
N THR A 295 -0.25 11.74 -3.47
CA THR A 295 0.73 10.67 -3.29
C THR A 295 0.67 9.66 -4.45
N VAL A 296 -0.52 9.20 -4.85
CA VAL A 296 -0.67 8.33 -6.04
C VAL A 296 -0.14 8.99 -7.30
N ARG A 297 -0.43 10.27 -7.55
CA ARG A 297 0.13 11.02 -8.70
C ARG A 297 1.66 11.12 -8.63
N ALA A 298 2.24 11.26 -7.43
CA ALA A 298 3.68 11.20 -7.26
C ALA A 298 4.23 9.82 -7.64
N ILE A 299 3.59 8.73 -7.18
CA ILE A 299 3.98 7.35 -7.50
C ILE A 299 3.90 7.08 -9.02
N GLN A 300 2.92 7.64 -9.74
CA GLN A 300 2.83 7.53 -11.20
C GLN A 300 4.08 8.08 -11.91
N ARG A 301 4.78 9.07 -11.33
CA ARG A 301 6.07 9.55 -11.88
C ARG A 301 7.15 8.50 -11.77
N PHE A 302 7.21 7.78 -10.65
CA PHE A 302 8.12 6.65 -10.47
C PHE A 302 7.75 5.51 -11.43
N ASP A 303 6.46 5.16 -11.49
CA ASP A 303 5.98 4.08 -12.35
C ASP A 303 6.23 4.34 -13.85
N ALA A 304 6.18 5.61 -14.28
CA ALA A 304 6.50 6.02 -15.64
C ALA A 304 7.94 5.69 -16.06
N SER A 305 8.85 5.55 -15.10
CA SER A 305 10.27 5.32 -15.41
C SER A 305 10.56 3.83 -15.64
N PRO A 306 11.20 3.41 -16.75
CA PRO A 306 11.61 2.01 -16.96
C PRO A 306 12.67 1.52 -15.95
N ASP A 307 13.23 2.43 -15.17
CA ASP A 307 14.29 2.19 -14.19
C ASP A 307 13.76 1.98 -12.77
N VAL A 308 12.44 2.12 -12.55
CA VAL A 308 11.82 1.96 -11.22
C VAL A 308 10.72 0.89 -11.26
N PHE A 309 10.83 -0.13 -10.41
CA PHE A 309 9.79 -1.14 -10.20
C PHE A 309 8.96 -0.80 -8.96
N VAL A 310 7.72 -0.37 -9.17
CA VAL A 310 6.78 -0.02 -8.10
C VAL A 310 6.05 -1.27 -7.61
N VAL A 311 6.13 -1.52 -6.31
CA VAL A 311 5.49 -2.64 -5.62
C VAL A 311 4.59 -2.08 -4.53
N ALA A 312 3.28 -2.19 -4.70
CA ALA A 312 2.32 -1.95 -3.61
C ALA A 312 2.17 -3.18 -2.74
N SER A 313 1.83 -2.97 -1.47
CA SER A 313 1.77 -4.04 -0.48
C SER A 313 0.73 -5.12 -0.78
N HIS A 314 -0.31 -4.78 -1.54
CA HIS A 314 -1.45 -5.65 -1.81
C HIS A 314 -1.62 -5.98 -3.30
N ASP A 315 -0.59 -5.77 -4.12
CA ASP A 315 -0.67 -6.00 -5.58
C ASP A 315 -0.60 -7.48 -5.96
N SER A 316 -1.75 -8.14 -6.01
CA SER A 316 -1.90 -9.55 -6.40
C SER A 316 -1.41 -9.84 -7.82
N SER A 317 -1.27 -8.83 -8.69
CA SER A 317 -0.78 -9.02 -10.06
C SER A 317 0.69 -9.46 -10.12
N LEU A 318 1.42 -9.32 -9.02
CA LEU A 318 2.82 -9.74 -8.89
C LEU A 318 2.97 -11.21 -8.47
N VAL A 319 1.89 -11.88 -8.06
CA VAL A 319 1.91 -13.32 -7.74
C VAL A 319 2.30 -14.13 -8.96
N GLY A 320 3.36 -14.92 -8.83
CA GLY A 320 3.94 -15.70 -9.93
C GLY A 320 4.80 -14.89 -10.90
N VAL A 321 4.93 -13.58 -10.70
CA VAL A 321 5.86 -12.71 -11.45
C VAL A 321 7.15 -12.52 -10.66
N VAL A 322 7.03 -12.24 -9.35
CA VAL A 322 8.19 -12.00 -8.49
C VAL A 322 8.62 -13.28 -7.76
N GLU A 323 9.91 -13.39 -7.52
CA GLU A 323 10.45 -14.37 -6.58
C GLU A 323 10.43 -13.75 -5.18
N VAL A 324 10.07 -14.56 -4.19
CA VAL A 324 9.94 -14.12 -2.79
C VAL A 324 11.06 -14.71 -1.92
N PHE A 325 11.30 -14.09 -0.77
CA PHE A 325 12.30 -14.48 0.21
C PHE A 325 12.20 -16.00 0.49
N PRO A 326 13.33 -16.73 0.48
CA PRO A 326 14.72 -16.25 0.60
C PRO A 326 15.40 -15.79 -0.71
N ALA A 327 14.68 -15.68 -1.83
CA ALA A 327 15.27 -15.19 -3.08
C ALA A 327 15.66 -13.70 -3.02
N ASP A 328 16.71 -13.33 -3.76
CA ASP A 328 17.07 -11.94 -4.03
C ASP A 328 16.25 -11.39 -5.21
N GLY A 329 15.64 -10.22 -4.99
CA GLY A 329 14.84 -9.50 -5.97
C GLY A 329 15.52 -8.26 -6.55
N SER A 330 16.83 -8.08 -6.30
CA SER A 330 17.57 -6.89 -6.72
C SER A 330 17.70 -6.81 -8.24
N GLU A 331 17.81 -7.96 -8.91
CA GLU A 331 17.90 -8.05 -10.37
C GLU A 331 16.54 -8.06 -11.08
N TRP A 332 15.49 -7.50 -10.47
CA TRP A 332 14.12 -7.45 -11.01
C TRP A 332 14.06 -6.99 -12.48
N ARG A 333 14.95 -6.07 -12.88
CA ARG A 333 14.98 -5.50 -14.24
C ARG A 333 15.45 -6.53 -15.25
N ALA A 334 16.52 -7.27 -14.94
CA ALA A 334 17.02 -8.36 -15.78
C ALA A 334 16.03 -9.53 -15.81
N LYS A 335 15.33 -9.79 -14.71
CA LYS A 335 14.27 -10.79 -14.60
C LYS A 335 12.95 -10.37 -15.27
N GLY A 336 12.84 -9.13 -15.76
CA GLY A 336 11.66 -8.64 -16.49
C GLY A 336 10.40 -8.45 -15.64
N TRP A 337 10.52 -8.37 -14.31
CA TRP A 337 9.37 -8.35 -13.39
C TRP A 337 8.43 -7.17 -13.62
N LYS A 338 8.99 -5.98 -13.90
CA LYS A 338 8.19 -4.79 -14.19
C LYS A 338 7.26 -5.02 -15.39
N GLU A 339 7.81 -5.46 -16.52
CA GLU A 339 7.00 -5.67 -17.73
C GLU A 339 6.05 -6.86 -17.58
N GLY A 340 6.47 -7.92 -16.87
CA GLY A 340 5.63 -9.09 -16.61
C GLY A 340 4.43 -8.80 -15.70
N GLY A 341 4.58 -7.90 -14.72
CA GLY A 341 3.53 -7.54 -13.76
C GLY A 341 2.67 -6.34 -14.17
N LYS A 342 3.17 -5.46 -15.05
CA LYS A 342 2.60 -4.13 -15.36
C LYS A 342 1.09 -4.11 -15.57
N TRP A 343 0.58 -5.08 -16.34
CA TRP A 343 -0.83 -5.21 -16.73
C TRP A 343 -1.50 -6.46 -16.13
N GLY A 344 -0.83 -7.17 -15.21
CA GLY A 344 -1.34 -8.43 -14.66
C GLY A 344 -2.70 -8.28 -13.96
N PHE A 345 -2.97 -7.11 -13.37
CA PHE A 345 -4.22 -6.79 -12.67
C PHE A 345 -5.45 -6.81 -13.58
N LEU A 346 -5.29 -6.69 -14.89
CA LEU A 346 -6.41 -6.70 -15.84
C LEU A 346 -7.12 -8.06 -15.92
N LYS A 347 -6.48 -9.14 -15.44
CA LYS A 347 -7.13 -10.47 -15.29
C LYS A 347 -8.33 -10.39 -14.34
N ASP A 348 -8.28 -9.50 -13.35
CA ASP A 348 -9.36 -9.36 -12.39
C ASP A 348 -10.63 -8.76 -13.04
N PHE A 349 -10.49 -8.18 -14.24
CA PHE A 349 -11.60 -7.65 -15.03
C PHE A 349 -12.20 -8.65 -16.03
N GLU A 350 -11.82 -9.93 -15.98
CA GLU A 350 -12.38 -10.97 -16.88
C GLU A 350 -13.92 -11.02 -16.87
N LYS A 351 -14.52 -10.77 -15.70
CA LYS A 351 -15.98 -10.75 -15.50
C LYS A 351 -16.56 -9.34 -15.53
N ALA A 352 -15.73 -8.32 -15.74
CA ALA A 352 -16.19 -6.95 -15.73
C ALA A 352 -17.10 -6.71 -16.94
N GLU A 353 -18.28 -6.15 -16.68
CA GLU A 353 -19.22 -5.79 -17.73
C GLU A 353 -18.99 -4.34 -18.17
N PRO A 354 -19.22 -4.01 -19.46
CA PRO A 354 -19.21 -2.63 -19.90
C PRO A 354 -20.15 -1.79 -19.02
N PRO A 355 -19.81 -0.52 -18.73
CA PRO A 355 -20.67 0.37 -17.94
C PRO A 355 -22.04 0.64 -18.60
N PHE A 356 -22.27 0.10 -19.80
CA PHE A 356 -23.55 0.06 -20.48
C PHE A 356 -23.75 -1.27 -21.22
N SER A 357 -24.84 -1.99 -20.93
CA SER A 357 -25.33 -3.09 -21.76
C SER A 357 -26.46 -2.59 -22.67
N LEU A 358 -26.32 -2.75 -23.98
CA LEU A 358 -27.37 -2.46 -24.96
C LEU A 358 -28.62 -3.37 -24.78
N ASP A 359 -28.50 -4.44 -24.00
CA ASP A 359 -29.51 -5.49 -23.85
C ASP A 359 -30.29 -5.44 -22.54
N ALA A 360 -30.21 -4.36 -21.75
CA ALA A 360 -31.13 -4.19 -20.62
C ALA A 360 -32.56 -3.99 -21.17
N PRO A 361 -33.51 -4.93 -20.98
CA PRO A 361 -34.87 -4.72 -21.44
C PRO A 361 -35.43 -3.52 -20.67
N ILE A 362 -35.93 -2.53 -21.40
CA ILE A 362 -36.70 -1.43 -20.84
C ILE A 362 -37.97 -2.03 -20.23
N GLY A 363 -37.88 -2.41 -18.96
CA GLY A 363 -38.96 -2.99 -18.18
C GLY A 363 -39.98 -1.93 -17.79
N LEU A 364 -40.79 -1.50 -18.76
CA LEU A 364 -42.08 -0.90 -18.50
C LEU A 364 -43.01 -1.98 -17.96
N THR A 365 -43.09 -2.15 -16.64
CA THR A 365 -44.27 -2.79 -16.04
C THR A 365 -44.74 -2.05 -14.79
N SER A 366 -46.05 -1.83 -14.83
CA SER A 366 -46.88 -1.04 -13.94
C SER A 366 -47.31 -1.78 -12.67
N LYS A 367 -47.61 -0.99 -11.63
CA LYS A 367 -48.55 -1.25 -10.52
C LYS A 367 -48.19 -2.38 -9.53
N GLY A 368 -47.75 -1.95 -8.35
CA GLY A 368 -47.82 -2.71 -7.10
C GLY A 368 -48.09 -1.74 -5.95
N THR A 369 -49.27 -1.85 -5.36
CA THR A 369 -49.90 -1.01 -4.33
C THR A 369 -49.04 -0.68 -3.10
N PHE A 370 -49.01 0.61 -2.75
CA PHE A 370 -48.62 1.14 -1.45
C PHE A 370 -49.64 0.74 -0.37
N ASN A 371 -49.18 0.20 0.76
CA ASN A 371 -49.89 0.27 2.03
C ASN A 371 -48.96 0.95 3.04
N ALA A 372 -49.41 2.10 3.55
CA ALA A 372 -48.71 2.93 4.51
C ALA A 372 -49.59 3.11 5.74
N VAL A 373 -49.28 2.44 6.85
CA VAL A 373 -49.60 2.78 8.25
C VAL A 373 -48.62 1.91 9.06
N ASP A 374 -47.56 2.41 9.71
CA ASP A 374 -47.61 3.17 10.96
C ASP A 374 -46.37 4.07 11.13
N ARG A 375 -46.61 5.33 11.48
CA ARG A 375 -45.62 6.26 12.06
C ARG A 375 -46.06 6.60 13.48
N ALA A 376 -45.15 6.48 14.45
CA ALA A 376 -44.97 7.48 15.50
C ALA A 376 -43.64 7.23 16.24
N ARG A 377 -42.64 8.11 16.03
CA ARG A 377 -42.10 9.11 17.01
C ARG A 377 -41.16 8.49 18.05
N ARG A 378 -39.93 8.94 18.35
CA ARG A 378 -39.01 10.08 18.08
C ARG A 378 -37.61 9.49 18.43
N ALA A 379 -36.48 9.90 17.87
CA ALA A 379 -35.89 11.22 17.98
C ALA A 379 -34.80 11.43 16.93
N SER A 380 -34.64 12.70 16.60
CA SER A 380 -33.69 13.31 15.68
C SER A 380 -32.23 13.20 16.15
N ALA A 381 -31.39 12.64 15.29
CA ALA A 381 -30.01 13.08 15.09
C ALA A 381 -29.67 12.76 13.62
N SER A 382 -29.05 13.69 12.89
CA SER A 382 -28.63 13.45 11.51
C SER A 382 -27.48 12.42 11.49
N PRO A 383 -27.34 11.61 10.42
CA PRO A 383 -26.20 10.70 10.25
C PRO A 383 -24.84 11.42 10.16
N ASP A 384 -24.85 12.74 9.95
CA ASP A 384 -23.64 13.53 9.75
C ASP A 384 -22.87 13.85 11.05
N ALA A 385 -23.44 13.59 12.22
CA ALA A 385 -22.82 13.97 13.51
C ALA A 385 -21.96 12.88 14.17
N VAL A 386 -22.01 11.63 13.70
CA VAL A 386 -21.25 10.51 14.31
C VAL A 386 -19.86 10.32 13.68
N ILE A 387 -19.61 10.95 12.53
CA ILE A 387 -18.30 10.89 11.85
C ILE A 387 -17.39 12.05 12.26
N GLU A 388 -17.93 13.24 12.62
CA GLU A 388 -17.10 14.37 13.05
C GLU A 388 -16.52 14.20 14.46
N GLU A 389 -17.18 13.47 15.37
CA GLU A 389 -16.74 13.35 16.78
C GLU A 389 -15.57 12.36 16.99
N LEU A 390 -15.20 11.55 15.98
CA LEU A 390 -14.06 10.62 16.05
C LEU A 390 -12.72 11.23 15.63
N PHE A 391 -12.70 12.44 15.06
CA PHE A 391 -11.49 13.02 14.43
C PHE A 391 -11.07 14.41 14.95
N GLU A 392 -11.76 14.99 15.93
CA GLU A 392 -11.38 16.28 16.55
C GLU A 392 -10.40 16.16 17.74
N GLY A 393 -9.85 14.98 18.00
CA GLY A 393 -8.72 14.83 18.91
C GLY A 393 -7.42 15.21 18.21
N ASN A 394 -6.69 16.19 18.75
CA ASN A 394 -5.27 16.42 18.43
C ASN A 394 -4.47 15.13 18.71
N LEU A 395 -4.44 14.21 17.73
CA LEU A 395 -3.72 12.96 17.81
C LEU A 395 -2.41 13.12 17.02
N THR A 396 -1.32 13.33 17.75
CA THR A 396 0.03 13.16 17.24
C THR A 396 0.32 11.66 17.18
N GLU A 397 -0.17 10.96 16.16
CA GLU A 397 0.22 9.56 15.92
C GLU A 397 1.59 9.53 15.23
N THR A 398 2.55 8.90 15.93
CA THR A 398 3.98 8.97 15.68
C THR A 398 4.43 7.85 14.74
N VAL A 399 5.23 8.16 13.71
CA VAL A 399 5.82 7.16 12.81
C VAL A 399 7.17 6.72 13.36
N GLY A 400 7.23 5.51 13.88
CA GLY A 400 8.43 4.99 14.53
C GLY A 400 9.36 4.21 13.62
N VAL A 401 10.66 4.50 13.68
CA VAL A 401 11.72 3.51 13.46
C VAL A 401 11.89 2.75 14.76
N VAL A 402 11.77 1.42 14.75
CA VAL A 402 12.17 0.60 15.90
C VAL A 402 13.65 0.23 15.71
N ASP A 403 14.54 0.82 16.51
CA ASP A 403 15.96 0.46 16.57
C ASP A 403 16.14 -0.78 17.46
N VAL A 404 16.73 -1.82 16.89
CA VAL A 404 16.95 -3.13 17.54
C VAL A 404 18.39 -3.25 18.09
N ALA A 405 19.28 -2.30 17.75
CA ALA A 405 20.71 -2.50 17.86
C ALA A 405 21.40 -1.72 19.00
N GLU A 406 21.12 -2.06 20.27
CA GLU A 406 22.10 -1.88 21.36
C GLU A 406 21.95 -2.94 22.46
N PHE A 407 22.55 -4.12 22.29
CA PHE A 407 22.94 -4.97 23.43
C PHE A 407 24.28 -5.65 23.18
N GLY A 408 25.34 -5.00 23.65
CA GLY A 408 26.68 -5.54 23.50
C GLY A 408 27.78 -4.68 24.09
N ARG A 409 27.60 -4.11 25.29
CA ARG A 409 28.71 -3.66 26.16
C ARG A 409 28.27 -3.30 27.59
N GLY A 410 28.45 -4.26 28.48
CA GLY A 410 29.00 -4.05 29.83
C GLY A 410 28.10 -3.45 30.92
N TYR A 411 27.58 -4.30 31.81
CA TYR A 411 27.57 -4.01 33.24
C TYR A 411 27.92 -5.28 34.04
N GLY A 412 29.22 -5.50 34.19
CA GLY A 412 29.74 -6.23 35.33
C GLY A 412 29.68 -5.31 36.55
N GLY A 413 28.73 -5.55 37.44
CA GLY A 413 28.55 -4.76 38.65
C GLY A 413 27.90 -5.60 39.74
N ARG A 414 28.75 -6.17 40.61
CA ARG A 414 28.38 -6.79 41.89
C ARG A 414 27.44 -5.86 42.66
N TYR A 415 26.42 -6.39 43.32
CA TYR A 415 26.25 -6.26 44.77
C TYR A 415 25.38 -7.42 45.28
N ARG A 416 25.66 -7.78 46.53
CA ARG A 416 25.19 -8.94 47.29
C ARG A 416 23.69 -8.96 47.55
#